data_AF-A0A124E2N3-F1
#
_entry.id   AF-A0A124E2N3-F1
#
_cell.length_a   1.000
_cell.length_b   1.000
_cell.length_c   1.000
_cell.angle_alpha   90.00
_cell.angle_beta   90.00
_cell.angle_gamma   90.00
#
_symmetry.space_group_name_H-M   'P 1'
#
loop_
_entity.id
_entity.type
_entity.pdbx_description
1 polymer ?
#
loop_
_entity_poly.entity_id
_entity_poly.type
_entity_poly.pdbx_seq_one_letter_code
_entity_poly.pdbx_strand_id
1 'polypeptide(L)'
;AGRVVCLIDPVGDVYACPFAIHEKFLAGNVLTSNGFQDVWQNSELFRELREPQSAGACTGCGHYDACRGGCMAAKFFTGLPMDGPDPECVQGYGEPALARERDKPKSSIDHSRSGGRSKPRGAIPLTLLTAPPTLDVGAGAPRTSHVGAGAPPKKFCNESPI
;
A
#
# COMPACT_ATOMS: atom_id res chain seq x y z
N ALA A 1 10.45 4.84 3.22
CA ALA A 1 9.53 4.74 4.37
C ALA A 1 9.97 5.71 5.46
N GLY A 2 9.03 6.35 6.17
CA GLY A 2 9.33 7.24 7.31
C GLY A 2 10.10 8.54 7.00
N ARG A 3 10.48 8.78 5.74
CA ARG A 3 11.18 10.00 5.26
C ARG A 3 10.28 10.97 4.52
N VAL A 4 9.53 10.47 3.54
CA VAL A 4 8.66 11.28 2.66
C VAL A 4 7.18 10.91 2.77
N VAL A 5 6.89 9.73 3.35
CA VAL A 5 5.54 9.18 3.46
C VAL A 5 5.43 8.32 4.71
N CYS A 6 4.25 8.34 5.31
CA CYS A 6 3.74 7.38 6.28
C CYS A 6 2.25 7.14 6.00
N LEU A 7 1.68 6.09 6.59
CA LEU A 7 0.24 5.83 6.60
C LEU A 7 -0.30 6.15 8.00
N ILE A 8 -1.46 6.78 8.07
CA ILE A 8 -2.26 6.84 9.30
C ILE A 8 -3.54 6.07 9.01
N ASP A 9 -3.85 5.06 9.80
CA ASP A 9 -5.04 4.25 9.62
C ASP A 9 -6.29 4.87 10.31
N PRO A 10 -7.49 4.31 10.11
CA PRO A 10 -8.72 4.86 10.70
C PRO A 10 -8.79 4.85 12.23
N VAL A 11 -7.97 4.04 12.92
CA VAL A 11 -7.91 4.01 14.40
C VAL A 11 -6.78 4.89 14.95
N GLY A 12 -6.02 5.54 14.06
CA GLY A 12 -4.99 6.51 14.39
C GLY A 12 -3.57 5.93 14.43
N ASP A 13 -3.38 4.66 14.10
CA ASP A 13 -2.05 4.04 14.07
C ASP A 13 -1.25 4.58 12.88
N VAL A 14 0.03 4.90 13.14
CA VAL A 14 0.93 5.49 12.16
C VAL A 14 1.97 4.45 11.75
N TYR A 15 1.98 4.08 10.47
CA TYR A 15 2.94 3.12 9.90
C TYR A 15 3.95 3.80 8.98
N ALA A 16 5.19 3.29 8.93
CA ALA A 16 6.27 3.88 8.11
C ALA A 16 6.06 3.81 6.59
N CYS A 17 5.19 2.91 6.13
CA CYS A 17 4.93 2.65 4.72
C CYS A 17 3.45 2.25 4.54
N PRO A 18 2.74 2.79 3.53
CA PRO A 18 1.35 2.39 3.25
C PRO A 18 1.19 0.92 2.85
N PHE A 19 2.27 0.28 2.42
CA PHE A 19 2.29 -1.13 2.06
C PHE A 19 2.84 -2.03 3.17
N ALA A 20 3.18 -1.48 4.35
CA ALA A 20 3.73 -2.24 5.47
C ALA A 20 2.95 -2.00 6.76
N ILE A 21 1.68 -2.42 6.75
CA ILE A 21 0.77 -2.39 7.89
C ILE A 21 1.06 -3.61 8.78
N HIS A 22 2.18 -3.55 9.50
CA HIS A 22 2.66 -4.61 10.38
C HIS A 22 3.30 -3.95 11.61
N GLU A 23 3.23 -4.62 12.77
CA GLU A 23 3.71 -4.10 14.06
C GLU A 23 5.17 -3.61 14.01
N LYS A 24 6.05 -4.32 13.31
CA LYS A 24 7.45 -3.91 13.07
C LYS A 24 7.61 -2.52 12.42
N PHE A 25 6.58 -2.05 11.71
CA PHE A 25 6.57 -0.75 11.04
C PHE A 25 5.59 0.24 11.68
N LEU A 26 5.03 -0.07 12.86
CA LEU A 26 4.19 0.83 13.64
C LEU A 26 5.08 1.84 14.38
N ALA A 27 4.88 3.12 14.11
CA ALA A 27 5.63 4.22 14.70
C ALA A 27 4.96 4.82 15.95
N GLY A 28 3.66 4.57 16.14
CA GLY A 28 2.85 5.11 17.24
C GLY A 28 1.40 5.31 16.83
N ASN A 29 0.62 6.02 17.65
CA ASN A 29 -0.78 6.33 17.37
C ASN A 29 -1.06 7.81 17.67
N VAL A 30 -1.71 8.52 16.73
CA VAL A 30 -1.92 9.97 16.83
C VAL A 30 -2.78 10.41 18.01
N LEU A 31 -3.63 9.52 18.53
CA LEU A 31 -4.53 9.81 19.63
C LEU A 31 -3.85 9.63 21.00
N THR A 32 -2.82 8.78 21.08
CA THR A 32 -2.16 8.42 22.34
C THR A 32 -0.72 8.92 22.45
N SER A 33 -0.09 9.28 21.32
CA SER A 33 1.32 9.64 21.22
C SER A 33 1.52 11.15 21.01
N ASN A 34 0.79 11.99 21.75
CA ASN A 34 0.91 13.45 21.70
C ASN A 34 0.75 14.07 20.28
N GLY A 35 -0.08 13.44 19.43
CA GLY A 35 -0.38 13.90 18.08
C GLY A 35 0.61 13.43 17.00
N PHE A 36 0.24 13.66 15.73
CA PHE A 36 1.03 13.21 14.58
C PHE A 36 2.43 13.81 14.53
N GLN A 37 2.60 15.07 14.95
CA GLN A 37 3.91 15.73 14.91
C GLN A 37 4.94 14.99 15.78
N ASP A 38 4.54 14.56 16.97
CA ASP A 38 5.42 13.84 17.89
C ASP A 38 5.80 12.47 17.32
N VAL A 39 4.81 11.71 16.83
CA VAL A 39 5.08 10.44 16.13
C VAL A 39 6.03 10.65 14.93
N TRP A 40 5.78 11.68 14.12
CA TRP A 40 6.59 11.95 12.93
C TRP A 40 8.03 12.34 13.29
N GLN A 41 8.25 13.15 14.31
CA GLN A 41 9.58 13.69 14.63
C GLN A 41 10.37 12.81 15.59
N ASN A 42 9.68 12.18 16.53
CA ASN A 42 10.30 11.60 17.74
C ASN A 42 10.13 10.09 17.86
N SER A 43 9.28 9.44 17.05
CA SER A 43 9.18 7.97 17.11
C SER A 43 10.53 7.31 16.82
N GLU A 44 10.87 6.31 17.64
CA GLU A 44 12.10 5.53 17.53
C GLU A 44 12.26 4.97 16.12
N LEU A 45 11.22 4.32 15.61
CA LEU A 45 11.19 3.76 14.26
C LEU A 45 11.51 4.79 13.17
N PHE A 46 10.92 5.99 13.20
CA PHE A 46 11.21 6.98 12.15
C PHE A 46 12.60 7.59 12.29
N ARG A 47 13.12 7.71 13.51
CA ARG A 47 14.50 8.15 13.73
C ARG A 47 15.46 7.12 13.15
N GLU A 48 15.32 5.84 13.48
CA GLU A 48 16.12 4.74 12.93
C GLU A 48 16.03 4.71 11.40
N LEU A 49 14.82 4.75 10.84
CA LEU A 49 14.64 4.73 9.39
C LEU A 49 15.27 5.93 8.69
N ARG A 50 15.49 7.05 9.38
CA ARG A 50 16.10 8.26 8.83
C ARG A 50 17.61 8.27 8.94
N GLU A 51 18.19 7.55 9.89
CA GLU A 51 19.65 7.43 10.04
C GLU A 51 20.30 6.96 8.73
N PRO A 52 21.56 7.36 8.44
CA PRO A 52 22.30 6.85 7.30
C PRO A 52 22.33 5.32 7.33
N GLN A 53 21.66 4.71 6.37
CA GLN A 53 21.60 3.25 6.26
C GLN A 53 22.75 2.76 5.38
N SER A 54 23.32 1.61 5.72
CA SER A 54 24.21 0.89 4.81
C SER A 54 23.46 0.53 3.53
N ALA A 55 24.11 0.65 2.39
CA ALA A 55 23.56 0.19 1.11
C ALA A 55 23.47 -1.34 1.04
N GLY A 56 24.09 -2.08 1.96
CA GLY A 56 24.00 -3.54 2.06
C GLY A 56 24.45 -4.22 0.77
N ALA A 57 23.66 -5.17 0.28
CA ALA A 57 23.83 -5.84 -1.00
C ALA A 57 23.85 -4.88 -2.21
N CYS A 58 23.36 -3.65 -2.05
CA CYS A 58 23.42 -2.61 -3.09
C CYS A 58 24.67 -1.73 -2.99
N THR A 59 25.61 -2.03 -2.08
CA THR A 59 26.89 -1.31 -2.00
C THR A 59 27.64 -1.45 -3.33
N GLY A 60 28.00 -0.31 -3.92
CA GLY A 60 28.68 -0.27 -5.23
C GLY A 60 27.75 -0.36 -6.45
N CYS A 61 26.42 -0.47 -6.26
CA CYS A 61 25.48 -0.40 -7.37
C CYS A 61 25.42 1.03 -7.94
N GLY A 62 25.71 1.19 -9.23
CA GLY A 62 25.69 2.50 -9.92
C GLY A 62 24.31 3.18 -9.99
N HIS A 63 23.24 2.47 -9.61
CA HIS A 63 21.87 2.99 -9.58
C HIS A 63 21.34 3.22 -8.16
N TYR A 64 22.20 3.09 -7.14
CA TYR A 64 21.77 3.21 -5.74
C TYR A 64 21.09 4.54 -5.44
N ASP A 65 21.54 5.65 -6.02
CA ASP A 65 20.93 6.95 -5.76
C ASP A 65 19.48 7.07 -6.28
N ALA A 66 19.13 6.30 -7.31
CA ALA A 66 17.79 6.30 -7.89
C ALA A 66 16.80 5.45 -7.08
N CYS A 67 17.19 4.25 -6.66
CA CYS A 67 16.28 3.32 -5.97
C CYS A 67 16.45 3.28 -4.45
N ARG A 68 17.61 3.73 -3.92
CA ARG A 68 18.00 3.65 -2.51
C ARG A 68 17.88 2.25 -1.90
N GLY A 69 18.16 1.22 -2.72
CA GLY A 69 18.03 -0.18 -2.32
C GLY A 69 16.60 -0.74 -2.40
N GLY A 70 15.63 0.01 -2.93
CA GLY A 70 14.29 -0.45 -3.25
C GLY A 70 13.27 -0.42 -2.10
N CYS A 71 12.19 -1.17 -2.28
CA CYS A 71 11.04 -1.25 -1.39
C CYS A 71 11.32 -2.16 -0.17
N MET A 72 11.51 -1.53 0.98
CA MET A 72 11.56 -2.20 2.28
C MET A 72 10.39 -3.15 2.55
N ALA A 73 9.16 -2.76 2.19
CA ALA A 73 7.97 -3.58 2.43
C ALA A 73 8.03 -4.87 1.62
N ALA A 74 8.43 -4.78 0.34
CA ALA A 74 8.57 -5.93 -0.53
C ALA A 74 9.62 -6.91 0.02
N LYS A 75 10.77 -6.40 0.48
CA LYS A 75 11.78 -7.23 1.15
C LYS A 75 11.22 -7.95 2.37
N PHE A 76 10.59 -7.21 3.28
CA PHE A 76 10.04 -7.76 4.51
C PHE A 76 9.02 -8.87 4.24
N PHE A 77 7.98 -8.63 3.44
CA PHE A 77 6.92 -9.63 3.21
C PHE A 77 7.35 -10.80 2.33
N THR A 78 8.43 -10.65 1.56
CA THR A 78 9.06 -11.77 0.86
C THR A 78 10.09 -12.52 1.70
N GLY A 79 10.33 -12.10 2.95
CA GLY A 79 11.31 -12.72 3.84
C GLY A 79 12.77 -12.44 3.45
N LEU A 80 13.01 -11.40 2.65
CA LEU A 80 14.36 -10.93 2.33
C LEU A 80 14.89 -10.02 3.44
N PRO A 81 16.20 -10.05 3.72
CA PRO A 81 16.78 -9.18 4.73
C PRO A 81 16.74 -7.71 4.28
N MET A 82 16.74 -6.80 5.24
CA MET A 82 16.59 -5.36 5.01
C MET A 82 17.73 -4.75 4.17
N ASP A 83 18.93 -5.28 4.37
CA ASP A 83 20.15 -4.97 3.63
C ASP A 83 20.32 -5.81 2.35
N GLY A 84 19.37 -6.71 2.05
CA GLY A 84 19.34 -7.49 0.81
C GLY A 84 18.86 -6.68 -0.41
N PRO A 85 18.94 -7.26 -1.62
CA PRO A 85 18.36 -6.64 -2.81
C PRO A 85 16.83 -6.61 -2.73
N ASP A 86 16.22 -5.64 -3.39
CA ASP A 86 14.78 -5.65 -3.60
C ASP A 86 14.38 -6.85 -4.48
N PRO A 87 13.26 -7.55 -4.20
CA PRO A 87 12.80 -8.65 -5.04
C PRO A 87 12.57 -8.25 -6.51
N GLU A 88 12.17 -7.01 -6.75
CA GLU A 88 11.96 -6.40 -8.07
C GLU A 88 13.16 -5.55 -8.52
N CYS A 89 14.37 -5.84 -8.00
CA CYS A 89 15.57 -5.15 -8.45
C CYS A 89 15.74 -5.31 -9.96
N VAL A 90 15.76 -4.18 -10.68
CA VAL A 90 15.86 -4.14 -12.16
C VAL A 90 17.14 -4.76 -12.72
N GLN A 91 18.18 -4.93 -11.89
CA GLN A 91 19.41 -5.62 -12.25
C GLN A 91 19.31 -7.16 -12.08
N GLY A 92 18.15 -7.67 -11.65
CA GLY A 92 17.90 -9.10 -11.45
C GLY A 92 18.43 -9.66 -10.13
N TYR A 93 19.04 -8.86 -9.26
CA TYR A 93 19.63 -9.36 -8.00
C TYR A 93 18.60 -9.88 -6.98
N GLY A 94 17.33 -9.53 -7.12
CA GLY A 94 16.24 -10.01 -6.27
C GLY A 94 15.93 -11.49 -6.48
N GLU A 95 15.88 -11.94 -7.74
CA GLU A 95 15.54 -13.31 -8.12
C GLU A 95 16.41 -14.38 -7.44
N PRO A 96 17.76 -14.33 -7.46
CA PRO A 96 18.57 -15.34 -6.80
C PRO A 96 18.44 -15.30 -5.27
N ALA A 97 18.09 -14.16 -4.69
CA ALA A 97 17.81 -14.06 -3.26
C ALA A 97 16.46 -14.72 -2.92
N LEU A 98 15.46 -14.56 -3.79
CA LEU A 98 14.16 -15.23 -3.67
C LEU A 98 14.25 -16.75 -3.88
N ALA A 99 15.22 -17.26 -4.61
CA ALA A 99 15.37 -18.71 -4.81
C ALA A 99 15.75 -19.48 -3.52
N ARG A 100 16.24 -18.77 -2.48
CA ARG A 100 16.69 -19.36 -1.22
C ARG A 100 15.54 -19.58 -0.24
N GLU A 101 15.75 -20.48 0.71
CA GLU A 101 14.87 -20.65 1.87
C GLU A 101 14.86 -19.38 2.73
N ARG A 102 13.66 -18.97 3.15
CA ARG A 102 13.40 -17.67 3.79
C ARG A 102 12.20 -17.78 4.74
N ASP A 103 12.29 -17.11 5.86
CA ASP A 103 11.16 -16.93 6.78
C ASP A 103 10.31 -15.74 6.35
N LYS A 104 9.08 -16.01 5.93
CA LYS A 104 8.12 -14.96 5.56
C LYS A 104 7.33 -14.53 6.78
N PRO A 105 7.33 -13.23 7.14
CA PRO A 105 6.56 -12.74 8.26
C PRO A 105 5.07 -13.00 8.00
N LYS A 106 4.38 -13.49 9.02
CA LYS A 106 2.92 -13.63 9.00
C LYS A 106 2.30 -12.28 9.32
N SER A 107 1.08 -12.06 8.82
CA SER A 107 0.26 -10.97 9.35
C SER A 107 0.05 -11.18 10.85
N SER A 108 0.19 -10.13 11.65
CA SER A 108 -0.16 -10.15 13.07
C SER A 108 -1.68 -10.34 13.27
N ILE A 109 -2.47 -9.97 12.26
CA ILE A 109 -3.91 -10.17 12.23
C ILE A 109 -4.22 -11.53 11.60
N ASP A 110 -4.89 -12.39 12.36
CA ASP A 110 -5.40 -13.66 11.83
C ASP A 110 -6.60 -13.41 10.90
N HIS A 111 -6.33 -13.34 9.60
CA HIS A 111 -7.38 -13.28 8.58
C HIS A 111 -8.00 -14.65 8.27
N SER A 112 -7.59 -15.71 8.99
CA SER A 112 -8.22 -17.02 8.87
C SER A 112 -9.67 -16.89 9.32
N ARG A 113 -10.58 -17.14 8.39
CA ARG A 113 -12.00 -17.19 8.71
C ARG A 113 -12.24 -18.43 9.58
N SER A 114 -12.40 -18.22 10.89
CA SER A 114 -12.73 -19.27 11.89
C SER A 114 -14.18 -19.76 11.82
N GLY A 115 -14.97 -19.28 10.85
CA GLY A 115 -16.36 -19.70 10.63
C GLY A 115 -16.49 -20.92 9.71
N GLY A 116 -16.82 -22.07 10.31
CA GLY A 116 -17.33 -23.32 9.71
C GLY A 116 -17.56 -23.34 8.20
N ARG A 117 -16.48 -23.54 7.43
CA ARG A 117 -16.52 -23.75 5.98
C ARG A 117 -16.45 -25.23 5.59
N SER A 118 -16.78 -26.15 6.51
CA SER A 118 -16.74 -27.60 6.21
C SER A 118 -17.82 -28.03 5.23
N LYS A 119 -18.82 -27.19 4.96
CA LYS A 119 -19.69 -27.32 3.79
C LYS A 119 -19.29 -26.26 2.77
N PRO A 120 -18.84 -26.62 1.56
CA PRO A 120 -18.80 -25.66 0.47
C PRO A 120 -20.21 -25.08 0.35
N ARG A 121 -20.34 -23.75 0.50
CA ARG A 121 -21.56 -23.09 0.02
C ARG A 121 -21.62 -23.48 -1.46
N GLY A 122 -22.70 -24.16 -1.87
CA GLY A 122 -22.85 -24.62 -3.25
C GLY A 122 -22.54 -23.48 -4.21
N ALA A 123 -22.07 -23.81 -5.42
CA ALA A 123 -21.78 -22.81 -6.43
C ALA A 123 -22.97 -21.84 -6.52
N ILE A 124 -22.70 -20.54 -6.31
CA ILE A 124 -23.73 -19.52 -6.52
C ILE A 124 -23.92 -19.46 -8.03
N PRO A 125 -25.08 -19.87 -8.58
CA PRO A 125 -25.29 -19.78 -10.01
C PRO A 125 -25.29 -18.29 -10.38
N LEU A 126 -24.31 -17.89 -11.18
CA LEU A 126 -24.24 -16.56 -11.76
C LEU A 126 -24.72 -16.66 -13.20
N THR A 127 -25.74 -15.87 -13.55
CA THR A 127 -26.12 -15.68 -14.95
C THR A 127 -25.21 -14.61 -15.55
N LEU A 128 -24.27 -15.02 -16.39
CA LEU A 128 -23.43 -14.09 -17.14
C LEU A 128 -24.26 -13.48 -18.26
N LEU A 129 -24.42 -12.16 -18.22
CA LEU A 129 -24.95 -11.40 -19.34
C LEU A 129 -23.84 -11.26 -20.39
N THR A 130 -24.13 -11.61 -21.63
CA THR A 130 -23.22 -11.39 -22.78
C THR A 130 -23.31 -9.97 -23.34
N ALA A 131 -24.28 -9.18 -22.88
CA ALA A 131 -24.46 -7.78 -23.24
C ALA A 131 -24.88 -6.96 -22.00
N PRO A 132 -24.48 -5.68 -21.91
CA PRO A 132 -24.99 -4.78 -20.87
C PRO A 132 -26.53 -4.72 -20.91
N PRO A 133 -27.22 -4.67 -19.75
CA PRO A 133 -28.66 -4.47 -19.75
C PRO A 133 -29.00 -3.13 -20.40
N THR A 134 -29.92 -3.15 -21.36
CA THR A 134 -30.47 -1.93 -21.95
C THR A 134 -31.28 -1.21 -20.87
N LEU A 135 -30.91 0.03 -20.57
CA LEU A 135 -31.73 0.90 -19.74
C LEU A 135 -32.98 1.25 -20.56
N ASP A 136 -34.12 0.66 -20.22
CA ASP A 136 -35.41 1.08 -20.74
C ASP A 136 -35.75 2.46 -20.17
N VAL A 137 -35.31 3.51 -20.87
CA VAL A 137 -35.77 4.86 -20.63
C VAL A 137 -37.14 5.01 -21.31
N GLY A 138 -38.21 4.70 -20.59
CA GLY A 138 -39.55 5.10 -21.06
C GLY A 138 -40.74 4.46 -20.36
N ALA A 139 -41.23 5.09 -19.28
CA ALA A 139 -42.59 5.66 -19.17
C ALA A 139 -42.99 5.81 -17.69
N GLY A 140 -43.06 7.04 -17.19
CA GLY A 140 -43.80 7.36 -15.96
C GLY A 140 -43.02 8.10 -14.86
N ALA A 141 -42.57 9.32 -15.13
CA ALA A 141 -42.40 10.32 -14.07
C ALA A 141 -42.55 11.73 -14.69
N PRO A 142 -43.30 12.65 -14.05
CA PRO A 142 -43.61 13.96 -14.63
C PRO A 142 -42.37 14.84 -14.71
N ARG A 143 -42.17 15.44 -15.89
CA ARG A 143 -41.12 16.43 -16.14
C ARG A 143 -41.40 17.70 -15.32
N THR A 144 -40.47 18.06 -14.44
CA THR A 144 -40.30 19.45 -14.01
C THR A 144 -38.89 19.92 -14.43
N SER A 145 -38.92 20.77 -15.45
CA SER A 145 -38.15 22.01 -15.61
C SER A 145 -36.65 22.06 -15.23
N HIS A 146 -35.84 22.25 -16.29
CA HIS A 146 -34.61 23.05 -16.36
C HIS A 146 -33.36 22.64 -15.57
N VAL A 147 -32.41 22.01 -16.27
CA VAL A 147 -30.97 22.29 -16.08
C VAL A 147 -30.38 22.55 -17.47
N GLY A 148 -29.98 23.80 -17.71
CA GLY A 148 -29.29 24.22 -18.93
C GLY A 148 -27.94 23.52 -19.08
N ALA A 149 -27.43 23.50 -20.31
CA ALA A 149 -26.12 22.98 -20.65
C ALA A 149 -25.03 23.66 -19.81
N GLY A 150 -24.63 23.01 -18.70
CA GLY A 150 -23.50 23.41 -17.89
C GLY A 150 -22.21 23.20 -18.68
N ALA A 151 -21.37 24.24 -18.73
CA ALA A 151 -20.05 24.20 -19.34
C ALA A 151 -19.20 23.02 -18.81
N PRO A 152 -18.28 22.46 -19.62
CA PRO A 152 -17.45 21.35 -19.19
C PRO A 152 -16.63 21.73 -17.93
N PRO A 153 -16.41 20.79 -17.00
CA PRO A 153 -15.63 21.06 -15.79
C PRO A 153 -14.20 21.47 -16.17
N LYS A 154 -13.73 22.58 -15.62
CA LYS A 154 -12.37 23.07 -15.83
C LYS A 154 -11.38 22.07 -15.19
N LYS A 155 -10.42 21.59 -15.98
CA LYS A 155 -9.24 20.87 -15.47
C LYS A 155 -8.42 21.83 -14.62
N PHE A 156 -8.39 21.63 -13.31
CA PHE A 156 -7.37 22.19 -12.42
C PHE A 156 -6.37 21.10 -12.07
N CYS A 157 -5.61 20.66 -13.08
CA CYS A 157 -4.37 19.94 -12.84
C CYS A 157 -3.24 20.88 -13.23
N ASN A 158 -2.75 21.65 -12.25
CA ASN A 158 -1.43 22.24 -12.37
C ASN A 158 -0.42 21.11 -12.16
N GLU A 159 0.14 20.60 -13.25
CA GLU A 159 1.41 19.88 -13.20
C GLU A 159 2.44 20.86 -12.61
N SER A 160 2.99 20.53 -11.45
CA SER A 160 4.12 21.28 -10.89
C SER A 160 5.37 20.92 -11.71
N PRO A 161 6.08 21.89 -12.30
CA PRO A 161 7.34 21.60 -12.96
C PRO A 161 8.38 21.23 -11.89
N ILE A 162 8.99 20.05 -12.06
CA ILE A 162 10.31 19.74 -11.52
C ILE A 162 11.34 20.26 -12.52
#